data_AF-A0A7W8VD53-F1
#
_entry.id   AF-A0A7W8VD53-F1
#
_cell.length_a   1.000
_cell.length_b   1.000
_cell.length_c   1.000
_cell.angle_alpha   90.00
_cell.angle_beta   90.00
_cell.angle_gamma   90.00
#
_symmetry.space_group_name_H-M   'P 1'
#
loop_
_entity.id
_entity.type
_entity.pdbx_description
1 polymer ?
#
loop_
_entity_poly.entity_id
_entity_poly.type
_entity_poly.pdbx_seq_one_letter_code
_entity_poly.pdbx_strand_id
1 'polypeptide(L)'
;MNGCGPAPAGGAPLIVFAGGGASATLAAVALLRATTWLRLEYRVLIADEHGRHGRGAALARPGRLDAPARLMSALPDRPAHLLEWARRTGLPCAPGTFLPRRAYGDYLSETLSETAVWAAPHAAVTLRTARVLRAAPEGGAVAVSLSEGAPLRAAAAVLATGDPGSRPPPATRAPVSRGRLETCPRGAVLGPDGRAERRLFAVGPVRRDHSVPEPARLGEQAELLAGLITDTVLRGRRR
;
A
#
# COMPACT_ATOMS: atom_id res chain seq x y z
N MET A 1 -28.18 -29.09 3.27
CA MET A 1 -27.50 -29.29 4.57
C MET A 1 -26.62 -28.10 4.82
N ASN A 2 -27.07 -27.24 5.73
CA ASN A 2 -26.44 -25.99 6.13
C ASN A 2 -25.30 -26.27 7.11
N GLY A 3 -24.22 -25.50 7.04
CA GLY A 3 -23.45 -25.15 8.22
C GLY A 3 -21.92 -25.28 8.14
N CYS A 4 -21.29 -24.22 8.65
CA CYS A 4 -19.95 -24.16 9.24
C CYS A 4 -18.74 -23.92 8.30
N GLY A 5 -18.42 -22.64 8.13
CA GLY A 5 -17.04 -22.18 8.29
C GLY A 5 -17.04 -21.14 9.43
N PRO A 6 -16.22 -21.28 10.48
CA PRO A 6 -16.21 -20.33 11.59
C PRO A 6 -15.80 -18.94 11.09
N ALA A 7 -16.47 -17.90 11.61
CA ALA A 7 -15.97 -16.53 11.57
C ALA A 7 -14.54 -16.52 12.13
N PRO A 8 -13.58 -15.74 11.58
CA PRO A 8 -12.23 -15.73 12.12
C PRO A 8 -12.27 -15.31 13.59
N ALA A 9 -11.86 -16.22 14.47
CA ALA A 9 -11.69 -16.02 15.88
C ALA A 9 -10.68 -14.89 16.16
N GLY A 10 -11.09 -13.91 16.97
CA GLY A 10 -10.31 -13.33 18.06
C GLY A 10 -8.97 -12.64 17.77
N GLY A 11 -8.89 -11.75 16.77
CA GLY A 11 -7.69 -10.89 16.62
C GLY A 11 -7.93 -9.65 15.78
N ALA A 12 -7.15 -8.60 16.02
CA ALA A 12 -7.21 -7.36 15.26
C ALA A 12 -7.05 -7.63 13.75
N PRO A 13 -7.92 -7.05 12.89
CA PRO A 13 -7.96 -7.33 11.45
C PRO A 13 -6.59 -7.07 10.81
N LEU A 14 -6.11 -8.04 10.03
CA LEU A 14 -4.84 -7.94 9.32
C LEU A 14 -5.07 -7.42 7.90
N ILE A 15 -4.32 -6.40 7.50
CA ILE A 15 -4.26 -5.89 6.13
C ILE A 15 -2.87 -6.20 5.58
N VAL A 16 -2.80 -6.94 4.47
CA VAL A 16 -1.52 -7.31 3.85
C VAL A 16 -1.24 -6.46 2.61
N PHE A 17 -0.10 -5.81 2.57
CA PHE A 17 0.41 -5.09 1.40
C PHE A 17 1.42 -5.98 0.66
N ALA A 18 1.17 -6.22 -0.62
CA ALA A 18 2.06 -6.95 -1.51
C ALA A 18 2.97 -5.96 -2.26
N GLY A 19 4.24 -5.91 -1.86
CA GLY A 19 5.25 -4.96 -2.31
C GLY A 19 5.64 -3.98 -1.21
N GLY A 20 6.94 -3.65 -1.10
CA GLY A 20 7.47 -2.69 -0.12
C GLY A 20 7.93 -1.36 -0.71
N GLY A 21 7.50 -1.02 -1.93
CA GLY A 21 7.89 0.22 -2.62
C GLY A 21 7.10 1.46 -2.18
N ALA A 22 7.27 2.54 -2.96
CA ALA A 22 6.61 3.82 -2.69
C ALA A 22 5.08 3.71 -2.61
N SER A 23 4.44 2.95 -3.51
CA SER A 23 2.98 2.79 -3.53
C SER A 23 2.44 2.14 -2.26
N ALA A 24 3.10 1.09 -1.77
CA ALA A 24 2.73 0.43 -0.53
C ALA A 24 2.95 1.33 0.68
N THR A 25 4.07 2.05 0.68
CA THR A 25 4.47 2.92 1.78
C THR A 25 3.52 4.10 1.93
N LEU A 26 3.22 4.80 0.84
CA LEU A 26 2.28 5.92 0.84
C LEU A 26 0.86 5.48 1.22
N ALA A 27 0.40 4.35 0.69
CA ALA A 27 -0.91 3.79 1.05
C ALA A 27 -1.00 3.37 2.52
N ALA A 28 0.07 2.78 3.08
CA ALA A 28 0.12 2.46 4.50
C ALA A 28 0.12 3.72 5.37
N VAL A 29 0.93 4.74 5.03
CA VAL A 29 0.94 6.04 5.72
C VAL A 29 -0.45 6.69 5.68
N ALA A 30 -1.08 6.76 4.51
CA ALA A 30 -2.42 7.33 4.37
C ALA A 30 -3.46 6.58 5.22
N LEU A 31 -3.41 5.24 5.24
CA LEU A 31 -4.30 4.41 6.05
C LEU A 31 -4.12 4.66 7.55
N LEU A 32 -2.88 4.66 8.05
CA LEU A 32 -2.58 4.95 9.45
C LEU A 32 -3.14 6.32 9.83
N ARG A 33 -2.86 7.36 9.02
CA ARG A 33 -3.36 8.72 9.24
C ARG A 33 -4.86 8.85 9.24
N ALA A 34 -5.55 8.19 8.32
CA ALA A 34 -7.01 8.20 8.26
C ALA A 34 -7.68 7.51 9.47
N THR A 35 -6.96 6.66 10.19
CA THR A 35 -7.55 5.75 11.18
C THR A 35 -7.08 5.98 12.61
N THR A 36 -5.93 6.61 12.85
CA THR A 36 -5.41 6.88 14.20
C THR A 36 -6.39 7.71 15.03
N TRP A 37 -6.92 8.81 14.47
CA TRP A 37 -7.91 9.65 15.16
C TRP A 37 -9.23 8.92 15.45
N LEU A 38 -9.55 7.90 14.65
CA LEU A 38 -10.72 7.06 14.82
C LEU A 38 -10.50 5.91 15.81
N ARG A 39 -9.26 5.74 16.31
CA ARG A 39 -8.84 4.67 17.23
C ARG A 39 -9.29 3.28 16.77
N LEU A 40 -9.17 3.03 15.46
CA LEU A 40 -9.51 1.72 14.89
C LEU A 40 -8.36 0.75 15.13
N GLU A 41 -8.68 -0.42 15.67
CA GLU A 41 -7.69 -1.45 15.97
C GLU A 41 -7.46 -2.39 14.78
N TYR A 42 -6.22 -2.49 14.31
CA TYR A 42 -5.85 -3.37 13.19
C TYR A 42 -4.33 -3.60 13.11
N ARG A 43 -3.92 -4.50 12.22
CA ARG A 43 -2.52 -4.78 11.92
C ARG A 43 -2.24 -4.63 10.44
N VAL A 44 -1.06 -4.15 10.11
CA VAL A 44 -0.55 -4.02 8.75
C VAL A 44 0.67 -4.92 8.59
N LEU A 45 0.69 -5.73 7.54
CA LEU A 45 1.88 -6.48 7.14
C LEU A 45 2.30 -6.01 5.74
N ILE A 46 3.50 -5.48 5.60
CA ILE A 46 4.08 -5.10 4.31
C ILE A 46 5.09 -6.17 3.91
N ALA A 47 4.76 -6.92 2.86
CA ALA A 47 5.60 -7.99 2.34
C ALA A 47 6.38 -7.51 1.12
N ASP A 48 7.71 -7.48 1.23
CA ASP A 48 8.61 -7.18 0.13
C ASP A 48 9.58 -8.33 -0.09
N GLU A 49 9.80 -8.75 -1.33
CA GLU A 49 10.67 -9.90 -1.63
C GLU A 49 12.14 -9.70 -1.24
N HIS A 50 12.62 -8.46 -1.23
CA HIS A 50 14.03 -8.12 -1.08
C HIS A 50 14.28 -7.33 0.20
N GLY A 51 13.28 -7.20 1.07
CA GLY A 51 13.37 -6.43 2.30
C GLY A 51 13.61 -4.93 2.06
N ARG A 52 13.24 -4.41 0.89
CA ARG A 52 13.47 -3.01 0.49
C ARG A 52 12.31 -2.12 0.92
N HIS A 53 11.81 -2.26 2.15
CA HIS A 53 10.65 -1.49 2.63
C HIS A 53 10.93 0.02 2.54
N GLY A 54 9.94 0.80 2.07
CA GLY A 54 10.10 2.24 1.78
C GLY A 54 10.73 2.55 0.41
N ARG A 55 11.67 1.71 -0.05
CA ARG A 55 12.43 1.93 -1.30
C ARG A 55 11.81 1.19 -2.49
N GLY A 56 11.53 -0.10 -2.32
CA GLY A 56 11.17 -1.04 -3.38
C GLY A 56 12.23 -1.13 -4.49
N ALA A 57 11.88 -1.82 -5.58
CA ALA A 57 12.79 -1.97 -6.73
C ALA A 57 13.05 -0.66 -7.48
N ALA A 58 12.06 0.24 -7.55
CA ALA A 58 12.17 1.50 -8.29
C ALA A 58 13.12 2.49 -7.62
N LEU A 59 13.02 2.70 -6.30
CA LEU A 59 13.86 3.69 -5.61
C LEU A 59 15.23 3.14 -5.22
N ALA A 60 15.43 1.82 -5.29
CA ALA A 60 16.74 1.19 -5.10
C ALA A 60 17.67 1.34 -6.31
N ARG A 61 17.13 1.66 -7.50
CA ARG A 61 17.93 1.91 -8.70
C ARG A 61 18.62 3.28 -8.61
N PRO A 62 19.86 3.41 -9.12
CA PRO A 62 20.53 4.70 -9.24
C PRO A 62 19.71 5.72 -10.05
N GLY A 63 20.03 7.00 -9.87
CA GLY A 63 19.43 8.12 -10.60
C GLY A 63 18.59 9.04 -9.71
N ARG A 64 17.88 9.96 -10.37
CA ARG A 64 17.02 10.96 -9.74
C ARG A 64 15.55 10.61 -9.93
N LEU A 65 14.70 11.21 -9.10
CA LEU A 65 13.26 11.18 -9.30
C LEU A 65 12.89 11.82 -10.63
N ASP A 66 11.74 11.42 -11.15
CA ASP A 66 11.21 11.94 -12.41
C ASP A 66 10.36 13.22 -12.21
N ALA A 67 10.30 13.71 -10.97
CA ALA A 67 9.57 14.92 -10.58
C ALA A 67 10.32 15.73 -9.51
N PRO A 68 10.06 17.05 -9.43
CA PRO A 68 10.70 17.92 -8.45
C PRO A 68 10.16 17.69 -7.03
N ALA A 69 11.00 17.91 -6.02
CA ALA A 69 10.71 17.67 -4.61
C ALA A 69 9.38 18.28 -4.11
N ARG A 70 8.99 19.46 -4.61
CA ARG A 70 7.71 20.11 -4.24
C ARG A 70 6.45 19.28 -4.55
N LEU A 71 6.54 18.31 -5.45
CA LEU A 71 5.42 17.44 -5.86
C LEU A 71 5.51 16.03 -5.23
N MET A 72 6.47 15.81 -4.34
CA MET A 72 6.86 14.47 -3.87
C MET A 72 6.59 14.26 -2.37
N SER A 73 6.02 15.24 -1.67
CA SER A 73 5.73 15.06 -0.24
C SER A 73 4.69 13.95 -0.03
N ALA A 74 5.04 13.02 0.87
CA ALA A 74 4.18 11.89 1.25
C ALA A 74 2.89 12.29 1.98
N LEU A 75 2.82 13.51 2.50
CA LEU A 75 1.72 14.03 3.30
C LEU A 75 1.02 15.16 2.53
N PRO A 76 -0.17 14.93 1.95
CA PRO A 76 -0.83 15.94 1.11
C PRO A 76 -1.20 17.23 1.84
N ASP A 77 -1.54 17.15 3.12
CA ASP A 77 -1.80 18.28 4.02
C ASP A 77 -0.52 18.98 4.52
N ARG A 78 0.66 18.39 4.28
CA ARG A 78 1.97 18.99 4.56
C ARG A 78 2.83 18.99 3.30
N PRO A 79 2.54 19.87 2.32
CA PRO A 79 3.23 19.88 1.03
C PRO A 79 4.73 20.15 1.13
N ALA A 80 5.20 20.79 2.20
CA ALA A 80 6.62 21.05 2.46
C ALA A 80 7.35 19.90 3.20
N HIS A 81 6.66 18.81 3.58
CA HIS A 81 7.20 17.78 4.47
C HIS A 81 8.52 17.15 3.98
N LEU A 82 8.64 16.89 2.67
CA LEU A 82 9.89 16.37 2.10
C LEU A 82 11.05 17.38 2.17
N LEU A 83 10.75 18.67 1.99
CA LEU A 83 11.76 19.74 2.08
C LEU A 83 12.22 19.94 3.53
N GLU A 84 11.27 19.88 4.48
CA GLU A 84 11.54 19.89 5.91
C GLU A 84 12.43 18.71 6.32
N TRP A 85 12.10 17.50 5.83
CA TRP A 85 12.90 16.30 6.03
C TRP A 85 14.32 16.45 5.46
N ALA A 86 14.45 16.91 4.21
CA ALA A 86 15.75 17.09 3.57
C ALA A 86 16.62 18.11 4.34
N ARG A 87 16.02 19.20 4.81
CA ARG A 87 16.71 20.17 5.67
C ARG A 87 17.17 19.53 6.99
N ARG A 88 16.30 18.74 7.64
CA ARG A 88 16.60 18.03 8.90
C ARG A 88 17.76 17.04 8.74
N THR A 89 17.87 16.38 7.59
CA THR A 89 18.93 15.39 7.32
C THR A 89 20.18 15.98 6.69
N GLY A 90 20.26 17.31 6.54
CA GLY A 90 21.40 18.00 5.93
C GLY A 90 21.52 17.78 4.41
N LEU A 91 20.46 17.30 3.75
CA LEU A 91 20.41 17.09 2.32
C LEU A 91 20.07 18.40 1.59
N PRO A 92 20.97 18.94 0.74
CA PRO A 92 20.67 20.14 -0.04
C PRO A 92 19.48 19.89 -0.97
N CYS A 93 18.36 20.56 -0.70
CA CYS A 93 17.12 20.37 -1.44
C CYS A 93 16.35 21.68 -1.53
N ALA A 94 16.09 22.12 -2.76
CA ALA A 94 15.18 23.20 -3.08
C ALA A 94 13.87 22.62 -3.66
N PRO A 95 12.76 23.38 -3.71
CA PRO A 95 11.48 22.92 -4.27
C PRO A 95 11.57 22.36 -5.70
N GLY A 96 12.52 22.84 -6.51
CA GLY A 96 12.78 22.37 -7.88
C GLY A 96 13.75 21.19 -7.99
N THR A 97 14.34 20.72 -6.89
CA THR A 97 15.35 19.67 -6.91
C THR A 97 14.74 18.31 -7.25
N PHE A 98 15.32 17.63 -8.24
CA PHE A 98 15.04 16.22 -8.52
C PHE A 98 15.94 15.36 -7.62
N LEU A 99 15.41 14.93 -6.48
CA LEU A 99 16.20 14.21 -5.47
C LEU A 99 16.73 12.87 -6.00
N PRO A 100 17.88 12.37 -5.49
CA PRO A 100 18.29 11.00 -5.72
C PRO A 100 17.17 10.02 -5.29
N ARG A 101 16.91 8.98 -6.11
CA ARG A 101 15.88 7.98 -5.81
C ARG A 101 16.07 7.33 -4.44
N ARG A 102 17.32 7.03 -4.08
CA ARG A 102 17.68 6.48 -2.75
C ARG A 102 17.26 7.40 -1.60
N ALA A 103 17.55 8.70 -1.70
CA ALA A 103 17.22 9.68 -0.67
C ALA A 103 15.70 9.79 -0.47
N TYR A 104 14.93 9.74 -1.56
CA TYR A 104 13.47 9.71 -1.45
C TYR A 104 12.95 8.41 -0.81
N GLY A 105 13.59 7.27 -1.09
CA GLY A 105 13.29 6.01 -0.42
C GLY A 105 13.58 6.05 1.09
N ASP A 106 14.65 6.74 1.50
CA ASP A 106 14.99 6.96 2.91
C ASP A 106 13.93 7.82 3.59
N TYR A 107 13.50 8.91 2.94
CA TYR A 107 12.37 9.74 3.39
C TYR A 107 11.08 8.94 3.60
N LEU A 108 10.69 8.08 2.65
CA LEU A 108 9.49 7.26 2.76
C LEU A 108 9.59 6.24 3.89
N SER A 109 10.75 5.62 4.07
CA SER A 109 11.00 4.68 5.17
C SER A 109 10.88 5.36 6.54
N GLU A 110 11.50 6.53 6.71
CA GLU A 110 11.40 7.32 7.95
C GLU A 110 9.95 7.74 8.20
N THR A 111 9.27 8.28 7.19
CA THR A 111 7.86 8.72 7.30
C THR A 111 6.95 7.56 7.71
N LEU A 112 7.14 6.37 7.15
CA LEU A 112 6.37 5.17 7.54
C LEU A 112 6.63 4.79 8.99
N SER A 113 7.90 4.81 9.41
CA SER A 113 8.27 4.46 10.78
C SER A 113 7.69 5.45 11.80
N GLU A 114 7.82 6.76 11.55
CA GLU A 114 7.25 7.82 12.40
C GLU A 114 5.73 7.69 12.48
N THR A 115 5.06 7.46 11.34
CA THR A 115 3.59 7.29 11.30
C THR A 115 3.14 6.03 12.03
N ALA A 116 3.90 4.93 11.94
CA ALA A 116 3.59 3.69 12.64
C ALA A 116 3.72 3.84 14.17
N VAL A 117 4.72 4.58 14.65
CA VAL A 117 4.88 4.90 16.07
C VAL A 117 3.69 5.74 16.56
N TRP A 118 3.30 6.76 15.80
CA TRP A 118 2.16 7.61 16.17
C TRP A 118 0.81 6.87 16.15
N ALA A 119 0.65 5.85 15.30
CA ALA A 119 -0.58 5.06 15.23
C ALA A 119 -0.72 4.02 16.37
N ALA A 120 0.35 3.75 17.13
CA ALA A 120 0.29 2.88 18.29
C ALA A 120 -0.55 3.50 19.43
N PRO A 121 -1.27 2.69 20.23
CA PRO A 121 -1.35 1.23 20.18
C PRO A 121 -2.41 0.69 19.20
N HIS A 122 -3.13 1.56 18.50
CA HIS A 122 -4.30 1.17 17.70
C HIS A 122 -3.92 0.41 16.42
N ALA A 123 -2.82 0.78 15.76
CA ALA A 123 -2.33 0.06 14.60
C ALA A 123 -0.87 -0.35 14.78
N ALA A 124 -0.56 -1.60 14.43
CA ALA A 124 0.81 -2.11 14.40
C ALA A 124 1.22 -2.45 12.96
N VAL A 125 2.43 -2.01 12.57
CA VAL A 125 3.01 -2.30 11.26
C VAL A 125 4.13 -3.33 11.42
N THR A 126 4.08 -4.38 10.61
CA THR A 126 5.12 -5.40 10.52
C THR A 126 5.67 -5.44 9.10
N LEU A 127 6.99 -5.40 8.98
CA LEU A 127 7.70 -5.55 7.72
C LEU A 127 8.15 -7.00 7.59
N ARG A 128 7.90 -7.61 6.43
CA ARG A 128 8.31 -8.99 6.16
C ARG A 128 9.07 -9.07 4.84
N THR A 129 10.22 -9.75 4.88
CA THR A 129 10.97 -10.10 3.67
C THR A 129 10.39 -11.39 3.10
N ALA A 130 9.40 -11.25 2.22
CA ALA A 130 8.75 -12.37 1.53
C ALA A 130 8.01 -11.84 0.30
N ARG A 131 7.95 -12.66 -0.76
CA ARG A 131 7.12 -12.36 -1.93
C ARG A 131 5.69 -12.80 -1.65
N VAL A 132 4.70 -11.97 -2.01
CA VAL A 132 3.31 -12.44 -2.14
C VAL A 132 3.13 -13.12 -3.49
N LEU A 133 2.80 -14.41 -3.47
CA LEU A 133 2.57 -15.22 -4.67
C LEU A 133 1.12 -15.16 -5.15
N ARG A 134 0.18 -15.14 -4.22
CA ARG A 134 -1.27 -15.15 -4.51
C ARG A 134 -2.03 -14.33 -3.47
N ALA A 135 -3.06 -13.61 -3.91
CA ALA A 135 -4.03 -12.95 -3.06
C ALA A 135 -5.43 -13.17 -3.66
N ALA A 136 -6.26 -13.97 -2.99
CA ALA A 136 -7.58 -14.32 -3.49
C ALA A 136 -8.66 -14.13 -2.41
N PRO A 137 -9.78 -13.45 -2.73
CA PRO A 137 -10.93 -13.36 -1.82
C PRO A 137 -11.49 -14.76 -1.51
N GLU A 138 -11.73 -15.05 -0.24
CA GLU A 138 -12.24 -16.33 0.25
C GLU A 138 -13.01 -16.15 1.55
N GLY A 139 -14.30 -16.54 1.57
CA GLY A 139 -15.11 -16.61 2.78
C GLY A 139 -15.10 -15.33 3.64
N GLY A 140 -15.24 -14.15 3.01
CA GLY A 140 -15.21 -12.87 3.71
C GLY A 140 -13.82 -12.45 4.22
N ALA A 141 -12.76 -13.03 3.69
CA ALA A 141 -11.36 -12.68 3.94
C ALA A 141 -10.58 -12.69 2.61
N VAL A 142 -9.26 -12.50 2.68
CA VAL A 142 -8.34 -12.74 1.57
C VAL A 142 -7.32 -13.79 2.01
N ALA A 143 -7.23 -14.89 1.27
CA ALA A 143 -6.16 -15.86 1.41
C ALA A 143 -4.91 -15.32 0.68
N VAL A 144 -3.82 -15.14 1.44
CA VAL A 144 -2.56 -14.60 0.94
C VAL A 144 -1.48 -15.66 1.05
N SER A 145 -0.95 -16.10 -0.08
CA SER A 145 0.18 -17.05 -0.13
C SER A 145 1.48 -16.27 -0.27
N LEU A 146 2.44 -16.56 0.58
CA LEU A 146 3.79 -16.02 0.51
C LEU A 146 4.74 -17.02 -0.15
N SER A 147 5.93 -16.57 -0.58
CA SER A 147 6.99 -17.45 -1.08
C SER A 147 7.50 -18.41 -0.03
N GLU A 148 7.39 -18.01 1.25
CA GLU A 148 7.86 -18.79 2.38
C GLU A 148 6.88 -18.70 3.56
N GLY A 149 6.75 -19.80 4.28
CA GLY A 149 5.87 -19.94 5.43
C GLY A 149 4.41 -20.22 5.09
N ALA A 150 3.59 -20.33 6.14
CA ALA A 150 2.18 -20.64 6.01
C ALA A 150 1.39 -19.51 5.32
N PRO A 151 0.32 -19.85 4.57
CA PRO A 151 -0.59 -18.85 4.02
C PRO A 151 -1.25 -18.04 5.15
N LEU A 152 -1.47 -16.76 4.88
CA LEU A 152 -2.10 -15.83 5.80
C LEU A 152 -3.56 -15.63 5.42
N ARG A 153 -4.45 -15.59 6.42
CA ARG A 153 -5.82 -15.13 6.25
C ARG A 153 -5.92 -13.67 6.68
N ALA A 154 -6.09 -12.77 5.71
CA ALA A 154 -6.15 -11.34 5.92
C ALA A 154 -7.59 -10.81 5.84
N ALA A 155 -7.90 -9.75 6.58
CA ALA A 155 -9.15 -9.03 6.43
C ALA A 155 -9.23 -8.31 5.07
N ALA A 156 -8.09 -7.88 4.55
CA ALA A 156 -7.94 -7.34 3.20
C ALA A 156 -6.49 -7.49 2.69
N ALA A 157 -6.31 -7.38 1.38
CA ALA A 157 -4.99 -7.28 0.77
C ALA A 157 -4.91 -6.09 -0.22
N VAL A 158 -3.76 -5.44 -0.26
CA VAL A 158 -3.44 -4.33 -1.15
C VAL A 158 -2.28 -4.74 -2.06
N LEU A 159 -2.51 -4.72 -3.36
CA LEU A 159 -1.51 -5.04 -4.37
C LEU A 159 -0.77 -3.76 -4.75
N ALA A 160 0.51 -3.69 -4.42
CA ALA A 160 1.35 -2.51 -4.56
C ALA A 160 2.72 -2.89 -5.14
N THR A 161 2.74 -3.83 -6.09
CA THR A 161 3.96 -4.44 -6.65
C THR A 161 4.69 -3.58 -7.68
N GLY A 162 4.22 -2.36 -7.94
CA GLY A 162 4.81 -1.47 -8.93
C GLY A 162 4.48 -1.86 -10.37
N ASP A 163 5.36 -1.52 -11.31
CA ASP A 163 5.13 -1.69 -12.74
C ASP A 163 5.11 -3.18 -13.15
N PRO A 164 4.01 -3.68 -13.76
CA PRO A 164 3.92 -5.07 -14.18
C PRO A 164 4.94 -5.53 -15.21
N GLY A 165 5.50 -4.59 -16.00
CA GLY A 165 6.61 -4.89 -16.92
C GLY A 165 7.91 -5.25 -16.19
N SER A 166 8.12 -4.72 -14.99
CA SER A 166 9.24 -5.13 -14.13
C SER A 166 8.92 -6.42 -13.36
N ARG A 167 7.67 -6.57 -12.92
CA ARG A 167 7.25 -7.74 -12.15
C ARG A 167 5.74 -7.98 -12.20
N PRO A 168 5.28 -9.21 -12.52
CA PRO A 168 3.85 -9.50 -12.54
C PRO A 168 3.23 -9.35 -11.14
N PRO A 169 1.96 -8.88 -11.05
CA PRO A 169 1.23 -8.87 -9.79
C PRO A 169 1.06 -10.29 -9.23
N PRO A 170 0.77 -10.44 -7.93
CA PRO A 170 0.41 -11.73 -7.36
C PRO A 170 -0.77 -12.35 -8.11
N ALA A 171 -0.84 -13.68 -8.16
CA ALA A 171 -1.97 -14.36 -8.75
C ALA A 171 -3.27 -13.97 -8.01
N THR A 172 -4.29 -13.57 -8.75
CA THR A 172 -5.62 -13.27 -8.23
C THR A 172 -6.68 -13.93 -9.12
N ARG A 173 -7.95 -13.84 -8.74
CA ARG A 173 -9.07 -14.21 -9.62
C ARG A 173 -9.48 -13.07 -10.56
N ALA A 174 -8.88 -11.89 -10.43
CA ALA A 174 -9.26 -10.71 -11.20
C ALA A 174 -8.74 -10.76 -12.63
N PRO A 175 -9.48 -10.19 -13.60
CA PRO A 175 -8.99 -9.98 -14.95
C PRO A 175 -7.73 -9.11 -14.94
N VAL A 176 -6.76 -9.51 -15.77
CA VAL A 176 -5.51 -8.79 -16.01
C VAL A 176 -5.47 -8.41 -17.48
N SER A 177 -5.25 -7.13 -17.77
CA SER A 177 -5.17 -6.59 -19.12
C SER A 177 -3.83 -5.92 -19.34
N ARG A 178 -3.06 -6.36 -20.35
CA ARG A 178 -1.68 -5.88 -20.61
C ARG A 178 -0.79 -5.93 -19.34
N GLY A 179 -0.96 -6.98 -18.53
CA GLY A 179 -0.23 -7.17 -17.27
C GLY A 179 -0.72 -6.33 -16.09
N ARG A 180 -1.67 -5.40 -16.28
CA ARG A 180 -2.19 -4.52 -15.22
C ARG A 180 -3.57 -5.00 -14.74
N LEU A 181 -3.89 -4.73 -13.47
CA LEU A 181 -5.15 -5.09 -12.85
C LEU A 181 -6.24 -4.06 -13.16
N GLU A 182 -7.44 -4.53 -13.51
CA GLU A 182 -8.61 -3.68 -13.61
C GLU A 182 -9.06 -3.24 -12.20
N THR A 183 -9.28 -1.94 -12.01
CA THR A 183 -9.72 -1.38 -10.71
C THR A 183 -10.79 -0.32 -10.88
N CYS A 184 -11.62 -0.14 -9.85
CA CYS A 184 -12.43 1.09 -9.76
C CYS A 184 -11.53 2.31 -9.46
N PRO A 185 -12.02 3.55 -9.60
CA PRO A 185 -11.23 4.76 -9.33
C PRO A 185 -10.60 4.80 -7.92
N ARG A 186 -11.30 4.27 -6.91
CA ARG A 186 -10.83 4.20 -5.51
C ARG A 186 -9.87 3.05 -5.21
N GLY A 187 -9.52 2.22 -6.20
CA GLY A 187 -8.50 1.18 -6.07
C GLY A 187 -9.00 -0.21 -5.65
N ALA A 188 -10.31 -0.46 -5.57
CA ALA A 188 -10.80 -1.84 -5.47
C ALA A 188 -10.54 -2.59 -6.78
N VAL A 189 -10.00 -3.81 -6.67
CA VAL A 189 -9.81 -4.69 -7.82
C VAL A 189 -11.17 -5.13 -8.34
N LEU A 190 -11.36 -5.16 -9.65
CA LEU A 190 -12.59 -5.67 -10.25
C LEU A 190 -12.50 -7.20 -10.41
N GLY A 191 -13.54 -7.93 -10.03
CA GLY A 191 -13.65 -9.36 -10.28
C GLY A 191 -13.96 -9.67 -11.76
N PRO A 192 -13.99 -10.96 -12.16
CA PRO A 192 -14.38 -11.37 -13.51
C PRO A 192 -15.78 -10.92 -13.93
N ASP A 193 -16.66 -10.71 -12.96
CA ASP A 193 -18.03 -10.20 -13.15
C ASP A 193 -18.09 -8.67 -13.26
N GLY A 194 -16.93 -7.99 -13.26
CA GLY A 194 -16.81 -6.53 -13.30
C GLY A 194 -17.16 -5.84 -11.97
N ARG A 195 -17.50 -6.58 -10.91
CA ARG A 195 -17.84 -5.99 -9.61
C ARG A 195 -16.59 -5.67 -8.82
N ALA A 196 -16.62 -4.56 -8.10
CA ALA A 196 -15.53 -4.17 -7.21
C ALA A 196 -15.43 -5.13 -6.00
N GLU A 197 -14.25 -5.70 -5.83
CA GLU A 197 -13.90 -6.51 -4.66
C GLU A 197 -13.97 -5.68 -3.39
N ARG A 198 -14.49 -6.28 -2.31
CA ARG A 198 -14.65 -5.58 -1.02
C ARG A 198 -13.40 -5.62 -0.14
N ARG A 199 -12.44 -6.49 -0.48
CA ARG A 199 -11.28 -6.82 0.38
C ARG A 199 -9.97 -6.95 -0.39
N LEU A 200 -9.99 -6.86 -1.72
CA LEU A 200 -8.81 -6.90 -2.55
C LEU A 200 -8.69 -5.57 -3.29
N PHE A 201 -7.56 -4.90 -3.06
CA PHE A 201 -7.30 -3.56 -3.56
C PHE A 201 -5.97 -3.50 -4.30
N ALA A 202 -5.74 -2.44 -5.05
CA ALA A 202 -4.50 -2.18 -5.74
C ALA A 202 -4.18 -0.68 -5.75
N VAL A 203 -2.88 -0.33 -5.74
CA VAL A 203 -2.40 1.06 -5.72
C VAL A 203 -1.12 1.22 -6.55
N GLY A 204 -1.01 2.37 -7.23
CA GLY A 204 0.13 2.69 -8.07
C GLY A 204 0.14 1.95 -9.41
N PRO A 205 1.31 1.79 -10.05
CA PRO A 205 1.42 1.34 -11.44
C PRO A 205 0.85 -0.06 -11.71
N VAL A 206 0.62 -0.89 -10.71
CA VAL A 206 0.02 -2.22 -10.92
C VAL A 206 -1.40 -2.13 -11.49
N ARG A 207 -2.07 -0.99 -11.30
CA ARG A 207 -3.41 -0.70 -11.81
C ARG A 207 -3.38 -0.36 -13.29
N ARG A 208 -4.43 -0.74 -14.00
CA ARG A 208 -4.71 -0.18 -15.32
C ARG A 208 -5.31 1.20 -15.10
N ASP A 209 -4.54 2.24 -15.38
CA ASP A 209 -5.02 3.62 -15.34
C ASP A 209 -5.02 4.22 -16.75
N HIS A 210 -6.12 4.85 -17.13
CA HIS A 210 -6.29 5.50 -18.41
C HIS A 210 -5.82 6.96 -18.25
N SER A 211 -4.59 7.27 -18.69
CA SER A 211 -4.00 8.61 -18.91
C SER A 211 -3.54 9.45 -17.69
N VAL A 212 -2.29 9.97 -17.77
CA VAL A 212 -1.54 11.03 -17.00
C VAL A 212 -0.38 10.56 -16.06
N PRO A 213 0.81 11.23 -16.00
CA PRO A 213 2.01 10.77 -15.28
C PRO A 213 2.03 11.04 -13.75
N GLU A 214 2.78 10.20 -13.01
CA GLU A 214 3.05 10.20 -11.56
C GLU A 214 4.11 11.25 -11.16
N PRO A 215 3.96 11.99 -10.04
CA PRO A 215 3.80 11.47 -8.66
C PRO A 215 2.61 12.02 -7.86
N ALA A 216 1.97 13.10 -8.33
CA ALA A 216 0.83 13.72 -7.64
C ALA A 216 -0.36 12.75 -7.49
N ARG A 217 -0.51 11.79 -8.42
CA ARG A 217 -1.53 10.74 -8.34
C ARG A 217 -1.30 9.74 -7.22
N LEU A 218 -0.07 9.38 -6.89
CA LEU A 218 0.15 8.27 -5.97
C LEU A 218 -0.32 8.60 -4.55
N GLY A 219 -0.10 9.84 -4.11
CA GLY A 219 -0.63 10.34 -2.85
C GLY A 219 -2.16 10.35 -2.82
N GLU A 220 -2.80 10.88 -3.86
CA GLU A 220 -4.27 10.90 -3.97
C GLU A 220 -4.86 9.49 -4.03
N GLN A 221 -4.27 8.58 -4.82
CA GLN A 221 -4.66 7.18 -4.87
C GLN A 221 -4.55 6.52 -3.49
N ALA A 222 -3.48 6.81 -2.74
CA ALA A 222 -3.28 6.31 -1.39
C ALA A 222 -4.37 6.81 -0.43
N GLU A 223 -4.77 8.08 -0.49
CA GLU A 223 -5.86 8.63 0.34
C GLU A 223 -7.23 8.03 0.00
N LEU A 224 -7.57 7.93 -1.29
CA LEU A 224 -8.82 7.32 -1.74
C LEU A 224 -8.93 5.85 -1.30
N LEU A 225 -7.81 5.12 -1.41
CA LEU A 225 -7.71 3.74 -0.98
C LEU A 225 -7.82 3.62 0.54
N ALA A 226 -7.14 4.48 1.30
CA ALA A 226 -7.21 4.51 2.75
C ALA A 226 -8.65 4.70 3.26
N GLY A 227 -9.38 5.65 2.67
CA GLY A 227 -10.80 5.85 2.97
C GLY A 227 -11.64 4.62 2.64
N LEU A 228 -11.41 4.01 1.47
CA LEU A 228 -12.14 2.81 1.06
C LEU A 228 -11.92 1.63 2.02
N ILE A 229 -10.67 1.35 2.40
CA ILE A 229 -10.33 0.31 3.38
C ILE A 229 -10.96 0.61 4.74
N THR A 230 -10.89 1.86 5.19
CA THR A 230 -11.47 2.31 6.46
C THR A 230 -12.95 2.00 6.51
N ASP A 231 -13.69 2.36 5.47
CA ASP A 231 -15.15 2.20 5.45
C ASP A 231 -15.58 0.73 5.25
N THR A 232 -14.91 -0.01 4.36
CA THR A 232 -15.36 -1.35 3.94
C THR A 232 -14.78 -2.49 4.77
N VAL A 233 -13.59 -2.32 5.36
CA VAL A 233 -12.87 -3.38 6.06
C VAL A 233 -12.85 -3.15 7.58
N LEU A 234 -12.58 -1.91 8.00
CA LEU A 234 -12.35 -1.59 9.42
C LEU A 234 -13.64 -1.18 10.14
N ARG A 235 -14.43 -0.26 9.57
CA ARG A 235 -15.71 0.18 10.14
C ARG A 235 -16.84 -0.83 9.93
N GLY A 236 -16.85 -1.52 8.79
CA GLY A 236 -17.87 -2.52 8.44
C GLY A 236 -17.97 -3.73 9.38
N ARG A 237 -17.10 -3.86 10.39
CA ARG A 237 -17.12 -4.94 11.41
C ARG A 237 -17.73 -4.53 12.74
N ARG A 238 -18.05 -3.24 12.96
CA ARG A 238 -18.67 -2.73 14.21
C ARG A 238 -20.21 -2.83 14.20
N ARG A 239 -20.81 -3.65 13.33
CA ARG A 239 -22.25 -3.91 13.30
C ARG A 239 -22.51 -5.38 13.54
#